data_AF-A0AAW4V284-F1
#
_entry.id   AF-A0AAW4V284-F1
#
_cell.length_a   1.000
_cell.length_b   1.000
_cell.length_c   1.000
_cell.angle_alpha   90.00
_cell.angle_beta   90.00
_cell.angle_gamma   90.00
#
_symmetry.space_group_name_H-M   'P 1'
#
loop_
_entity.id
_entity.type
_entity.pdbx_description
1 polymer ?
#
loop_
_entity_poly.entity_id
_entity_poly.type
_entity_poly.pdbx_seq_one_letter_code
_entity_poly.pdbx_strand_id
1 'polypeptide(L)' 'YSVKEAARYLGVHRCTIYAYIRYLEKPLAFLKIPDKAKRVFRGTDLIAYKETGLPKRGRKRKKHL' A
#
# COMPACT_ATOMS: atom_id res chain seq x y z
N TYR A 1 9.54 0.77 -7.56
CA TYR A 1 8.56 -0.31 -7.36
C TYR A 1 7.21 0.07 -7.98
N SER A 2 6.65 -0.79 -8.81
CA SER A 2 5.26 -0.71 -9.31
C SER A 2 4.27 -1.17 -8.25
N VAL A 3 2.95 -0.98 -8.49
CA VAL A 3 1.89 -1.48 -7.59
C VAL A 3 2.02 -2.99 -7.32
N LYS A 4 2.37 -3.78 -8.34
CA LYS A 4 2.54 -5.24 -8.19
C LYS A 4 3.73 -5.60 -7.31
N GLU A 5 4.84 -4.89 -7.46
CA GLU A 5 6.05 -5.12 -6.68
C GLU A 5 5.86 -4.68 -5.22
N ALA A 6 5.22 -3.52 -5.01
CA ALA A 6 4.87 -3.04 -3.68
C ALA A 6 3.93 -4.01 -2.96
N ALA A 7 2.92 -4.53 -3.66
CA ALA A 7 2.01 -5.55 -3.12
C ALA A 7 2.76 -6.82 -2.69
N ARG A 8 3.69 -7.31 -3.53
CA ARG A 8 4.52 -8.48 -3.20
C ARG A 8 5.45 -8.22 -2.02
N TYR A 9 6.08 -7.05 -1.96
CA TYR A 9 6.99 -6.67 -0.88
C TYR A 9 6.30 -6.56 0.49
N LEU A 10 5.10 -5.97 0.51
CA LEU A 10 4.29 -5.82 1.72
C LEU A 10 3.48 -7.08 2.06
N GLY A 11 3.46 -8.10 1.18
CA GLY A 11 2.69 -9.32 1.39
C GLY A 11 1.17 -9.11 1.35
N VAL A 12 0.70 -8.12 0.58
CA VAL A 12 -0.73 -7.74 0.49
C VAL A 12 -1.26 -7.86 -0.94
N HIS A 13 -2.59 -7.87 -1.09
CA HIS A 13 -3.21 -7.84 -2.40
C HIS A 13 -3.06 -6.45 -3.06
N ARG A 14 -3.04 -6.40 -4.40
CA ARG A 14 -2.94 -5.14 -5.16
C ARG A 14 -4.01 -4.11 -4.79
N CYS A 15 -5.21 -4.56 -4.45
CA CYS A 15 -6.31 -3.69 -4.03
C CYS A 15 -5.99 -2.94 -2.72
N THR A 16 -5.25 -3.57 -1.82
CA THR A 16 -4.84 -2.98 -0.53
C THR A 16 -3.89 -1.80 -0.74
N ILE A 17 -3.01 -1.87 -1.76
CA ILE A 17 -2.12 -0.75 -2.11
C ILE A 17 -2.91 0.51 -2.47
N TYR A 18 -3.99 0.37 -3.25
CA TYR A 18 -4.86 1.52 -3.55
C TYR A 18 -5.61 2.05 -2.32
N ALA A 19 -5.98 1.16 -1.39
CA ALA A 19 -6.58 1.56 -0.13
C ALA A 19 -5.60 2.33 0.76
N TYR A 20 -4.32 1.92 0.77
CA TYR A 20 -3.25 2.62 1.50
C TYR A 20 -2.93 3.98 0.88
N ILE A 21 -2.96 4.11 -0.44
CA ILE A 21 -2.81 5.41 -1.10
C ILE A 21 -3.94 6.38 -0.70
N ARG A 22 -5.16 5.88 -0.53
CA ARG A 22 -6.34 6.69 -0.14
C ARG A 22 -6.47 6.89 1.37
N TYR A 23 -5.54 6.37 2.17
CA TYR A 23 -5.65 6.40 3.62
C TYR A 23 -5.19 7.77 4.16
N LEU A 24 -6.02 8.43 4.98
CA LEU A 24 -5.77 9.80 5.45
C LEU A 24 -4.74 9.88 6.59
N GLU A 25 -4.78 8.95 7.55
CA GLU A 25 -3.86 9.00 8.69
C GLU A 25 -2.43 8.61 8.33
N LYS A 26 -2.27 7.71 7.37
CA LYS A 26 -0.97 7.18 6.97
C LYS A 26 -0.98 6.73 5.51
N PRO A 27 -1.03 7.68 4.56
CA PRO A 27 -1.04 7.35 3.15
C PRO A 27 0.26 6.67 2.76
N LEU A 28 0.16 5.66 1.89
CA LEU A 28 1.35 5.11 1.25
C LEU A 28 1.85 6.11 0.19
N ALA A 29 3.04 6.67 0.42
CA ALA A 29 3.66 7.62 -0.48
C ALA A 29 3.89 7.00 -1.86
N PHE A 30 3.50 7.72 -2.92
CA PHE A 30 3.73 7.32 -4.29
C PHE A 30 4.11 8.52 -5.14
N LEU A 31 4.98 8.28 -6.10
CA LEU A 31 5.34 9.25 -7.14
C LEU A 31 4.45 9.02 -8.36
N LYS A 32 3.79 10.08 -8.81
CA LYS A 32 3.05 10.09 -10.08
C LYS A 32 4.01 10.55 -11.17
N ILE A 33 4.38 9.65 -12.08
CA ILE A 33 5.16 10.03 -13.25
C ILE A 33 4.15 10.54 -14.30
N PRO A 34 4.20 11.84 -14.67
CA PRO A 34 3.22 12.45 -15.57
C PRO A 34 3.25 11.79 -16.96
N ASP A 35 4.42 11.36 -17.40
CA ASP A 35 4.66 10.80 -18.74
C ASP A 35 3.99 9.43 -18.99
N LYS A 36 3.85 8.59 -17.96
CA LYS A 36 3.35 7.20 -18.13
C LYS A 36 2.08 6.87 -17.36
N ALA A 37 1.46 7.85 -16.69
CA ALA A 37 0.34 7.67 -15.76
C ALA A 37 0.56 6.54 -14.72
N LYS A 38 1.81 6.11 -14.52
CA LYS A 38 2.19 5.01 -13.63
C LYS A 38 2.51 5.60 -12.26
N ARG A 39 2.01 4.92 -11.23
CA ARG A 39 2.40 5.16 -9.84
C ARG A 39 3.62 4.33 -9.53
N VAL A 40 4.64 4.99 -9.04
CA VAL A 40 5.90 4.35 -8.64
C VAL A 40 6.11 4.63 -7.16
N PHE A 41 6.48 3.59 -6.42
CA PHE A 41 6.82 3.64 -5.01
C PHE A 41 8.33 3.56 -4.86
N ARG A 42 8.90 4.35 -3.94
CA ARG A 42 10.31 4.20 -3.55
C ARG A 42 10.44 3.04 -2.58
N GLY A 43 11.58 2.35 -2.64
CA GLY A 43 11.85 1.24 -1.72
C GLY A 43 11.92 1.71 -0.27
N THR A 44 12.55 2.86 -0.04
CA THR A 44 12.63 3.52 1.26
C THR A 44 11.25 3.72 1.87
N ASP A 45 10.29 4.19 1.08
CA ASP A 45 8.93 4.47 1.54
C ASP A 45 8.21 3.16 1.88
N LEU A 46 8.41 2.09 1.09
CA LEU A 46 7.85 0.77 1.37
C LEU A 46 8.44 0.15 2.64
N ILE A 47 9.75 0.30 2.87
CA ILE A 47 10.44 -0.17 4.07
C ILE A 47 9.91 0.56 5.29
N ALA A 48 9.95 1.90 5.28
CA ALA A 48 9.44 2.72 6.39
C ALA A 48 7.96 2.44 6.67
N TYR A 49 7.14 2.26 5.63
CA TYR A 49 5.73 1.92 5.79
C TYR A 49 5.52 0.53 6.41
N LYS A 50 6.39 -0.44 6.09
CA LYS A 50 6.35 -1.78 6.65
C LYS A 50 6.84 -1.81 8.11
N GLU A 51 7.94 -1.12 8.41
CA GLU A 51 8.51 -1.02 9.76
C GLU A 51 7.56 -0.34 10.73
N THR A 52 6.88 0.70 10.28
CA THR A 52 5.92 1.44 11.10
C THR A 52 4.57 0.71 11.27
N GLY A 53 4.50 -0.55 10.86
CA GLY A 53 3.32 -1.40 10.95
C GLY A 53 2.34 -1.15 9.81
N LEU A 54 1.99 -2.22 9.09
CA LEU A 54 0.93 -2.18 8.09
C LEU A 54 -0.42 -1.95 8.78
N PRO A 55 -1.19 -0.91 8.41
CA PRO A 55 -2.51 -0.71 8.98
C PRO A 55 -3.36 -1.95 8.68
N LYS A 56 -3.68 -2.69 9.74
CA LYS A 56 -4.52 -3.89 9.72
C LYS A 56 -5.96 -3.44 9.48
N ARG A 57 -6.28 -3.02 8.25
CA ARG A 57 -7.66 -2.97 7.76
C ARG A 57 -8.12 -4.40 7.61
N GLY A 58 -8.59 -4.94 8.74
CA GLY A 58 -8.80 -6.36 8.95
C GLY A 58 -9.49 -7.02 7.77
N ARG A 59 -9.01 -8.22 7.42
CA ARG A 59 -9.88 -9.28 6.90
C ARG A 59 -11.12 -9.22 7.80
N LYS A 60 -12.29 -8.83 7.28
CA LYS A 60 -13.53 -8.79 8.07
C LYS A 60 -13.57 -10.09 8.88
N ARG A 61 -13.42 -10.04 10.21
CA ARG A 61 -13.87 -11.16 11.03
C ARG A 61 -15.36 -11.21 10.74
N LYS A 62 -15.84 -12.29 10.10
CA LYS A 62 -17.25 -12.61 10.17
C LYS A 62 -17.56 -12.66 11.67
N LYS A 63 -18.33 -11.70 12.18
CA LYS A 63 -19.10 -11.97 13.40
C LYS A 63 -20.06 -13.07 12.96
N HIS A 64 -19.75 -14.31 13.32
CA HIS A 64 -20.81 -15.29 13.49
C HIS A 64 -21.59 -14.78 14.70
N LEU A 65 -22.71 -14.12 14.43
CA LEU A 65 -23.84 -14.07 15.35
C LEU A 65 -24.67 -15.32 15.08
#